data_AF-A0A2W4XXX7-F1
#
_entry.id   AF-A0A2W4XXX7-F1
#
_cell.length_a   1.000
_cell.length_b   1.000
_cell.length_c   1.000
_cell.angle_alpha   90.00
_cell.angle_beta   90.00
_cell.angle_gamma   90.00
#
_symmetry.space_group_name_H-M   'P 1'
#
loop_
_entity.id
_entity.type
_entity.pdbx_description
1 polymer ?
#
loop_
_entity_poly.entity_id
_entity_poly.type
_entity_poly.pdbx_seq_one_letter_code
_entity_poly.pdbx_strand_id
1 'polypeptide(L)'
;MTPEEIQAIAAEVVAQLKASEPDNINWGAVRMSDPSTPRPQCGKLDTPTWFKLQAIALKSYEGSMAGVIKTAVMCYVRQKWPNHCEDFRAIAAQHNLTLEECLEQVVSGELKI
;
A
#
# COMPACT_ATOMS: atom_id res chain seq x y z
N MET A 1 3.34 -11.25 -11.06
CA MET A 1 1.91 -10.93 -10.90
C MET A 1 1.24 -10.99 -12.26
N THR A 2 0.17 -11.76 -12.37
CA THR A 2 -0.55 -12.00 -13.62
C THR A 2 -1.67 -10.96 -13.83
N PRO A 3 -2.20 -10.81 -15.05
CA PRO A 3 -3.36 -9.95 -15.32
C PRO A 3 -4.58 -10.29 -14.46
N GLU A 4 -4.82 -11.57 -14.21
CA GLU A 4 -5.96 -12.07 -13.42
C GLU A 4 -5.85 -11.64 -11.96
N GLU A 5 -4.64 -11.71 -11.37
CA GLU A 5 -4.37 -11.24 -10.01
C GLU A 5 -4.62 -9.73 -9.88
N ILE A 6 -4.21 -8.94 -10.88
CA ILE A 6 -4.46 -7.49 -10.92
C ILE A 6 -5.96 -7.20 -10.97
N GLN A 7 -6.70 -7.97 -11.77
CA GLN A 7 -8.14 -7.78 -11.92
C GLN A 7 -8.91 -8.15 -10.64
N ALA A 8 -8.47 -9.19 -9.92
CA ALA A 8 -9.02 -9.53 -8.61
C ALA A 8 -8.78 -8.41 -7.57
N ILE A 9 -7.57 -7.84 -7.54
CA ILE A 9 -7.24 -6.70 -6.66
C ILE A 9 -8.07 -5.46 -7.02
N ALA A 10 -8.25 -5.17 -8.31
CA ALA A 10 -9.11 -4.08 -8.75
C ALA A 10 -10.57 -4.28 -8.30
N ALA A 11 -11.10 -5.49 -8.43
CA ALA A 11 -12.47 -5.80 -7.98
C ALA A 11 -12.63 -5.63 -6.46
N GLU A 12 -11.65 -6.06 -5.67
CA GLU A 12 -11.63 -5.87 -4.20
C GLU A 12 -11.63 -4.38 -3.82
N VAL A 13 -10.79 -3.58 -4.48
CA VAL A 13 -10.73 -2.14 -4.23
C VAL A 13 -12.04 -1.45 -4.63
N VAL A 14 -12.68 -1.84 -5.74
CA VAL A 14 -14.02 -1.36 -6.12
C VAL A 14 -15.04 -1.71 -5.04
N ALA A 15 -15.03 -2.95 -4.54
CA ALA A 15 -15.95 -3.37 -3.48
C ALA A 15 -15.75 -2.57 -2.20
N GLN A 16 -14.49 -2.33 -1.79
CA GLN A 16 -14.17 -1.47 -0.65
C GLN A 16 -14.65 -0.04 -0.87
N LEU A 17 -14.44 0.54 -2.06
CA LEU A 17 -14.88 1.90 -2.39
C LEU A 17 -16.41 2.04 -2.41
N LYS A 18 -17.14 0.99 -2.79
CA LYS A 18 -18.60 0.95 -2.70
C LYS A 18 -19.12 0.76 -1.28
N ALA A 19 -18.37 0.03 -0.46
CA ALA A 19 -18.71 -0.22 0.94
C ALA A 19 -18.31 0.93 1.87
N SER A 20 -17.33 1.75 1.47
CA SER A 20 -17.01 2.99 2.17
C SER A 20 -17.94 4.08 1.68
N GLU A 21 -18.86 4.54 2.54
CA GLU A 21 -19.61 5.76 2.28
C GLU A 21 -18.61 6.92 2.17
N PRO A 22 -18.47 7.58 1.01
CA PRO A 22 -17.53 8.70 0.84
C PRO A 22 -17.83 9.87 1.78
N ASP A 23 -19.06 9.92 2.31
CA ASP A 23 -19.60 11.02 3.10
C ASP A 23 -19.27 10.96 4.60
N ASN A 24 -18.67 9.86 5.09
CA ASN A 24 -18.35 9.69 6.52
C ASN A 24 -16.86 9.90 6.88
N ILE A 25 -15.99 10.15 5.90
CA ILE A 25 -14.61 10.53 6.18
C ILE A 25 -14.54 12.06 6.26
N ASN A 26 -14.37 12.59 7.47
CA ASN A 26 -14.04 14.01 7.64
C ASN A 26 -12.61 14.27 7.15
N TRP A 27 -12.45 14.55 5.86
CA TRP A 27 -11.17 14.84 5.22
C TRP A 27 -10.42 16.01 5.88
N GLY A 28 -11.13 16.94 6.53
CA GLY A 28 -10.52 18.02 7.31
C GLY A 28 -9.82 17.55 8.59
N ALA A 29 -10.17 16.37 9.10
CA ALA A 29 -9.52 15.75 10.25
C ALA A 29 -8.33 14.85 9.85
N VAL A 30 -8.24 14.43 8.59
CA VAL A 30 -7.12 13.64 8.07
C VAL A 30 -5.94 14.57 7.79
N ARG A 31 -5.09 14.76 8.80
CA ARG A 31 -3.81 15.46 8.60
C ARG A 31 -2.80 14.48 8.03
N MET A 32 -2.42 14.65 6.75
CA MET A 32 -1.21 14.00 6.26
C MET A 32 -0.01 14.57 7.01
N SER A 33 0.87 13.70 7.49
CA SER A 33 2.11 14.13 8.13
C SER A 33 2.90 15.00 7.14
N ASP A 34 3.37 16.16 7.59
CA ASP A 34 4.22 17.04 6.77
C ASP A 34 5.47 16.26 6.34
N PRO A 35 5.72 16.06 5.02
CA PRO A 35 6.85 15.28 4.52
C PRO A 35 8.18 16.06 4.63
N SER A 36 8.35 16.82 5.71
CA SER A 36 9.57 17.58 6.05
C SER A 36 10.84 16.72 6.02
N THR A 37 10.70 15.40 6.21
CA THR A 37 11.70 14.40 5.81
C THR A 37 11.28 13.75 4.49
N PRO A 38 12.08 13.90 3.41
CA PRO A 38 11.90 13.12 2.20
C PRO A 38 11.94 11.64 2.58
N ARG A 39 10.79 10.98 2.57
CA ARG A 39 10.77 9.53 2.77
C ARG A 39 11.45 8.92 1.55
N PRO A 40 12.45 8.05 1.71
CA PRO A 40 13.02 7.33 0.57
C PRO A 40 11.86 6.65 -0.14
N GLN A 41 11.80 6.78 -1.47
CA GLN A 41 10.75 6.13 -2.24
C GLN A 41 10.90 4.61 -2.04
N CYS A 42 10.02 4.02 -1.24
CA CYS A 42 10.04 2.60 -0.92
C CYS A 42 9.56 1.82 -2.14
N GLY A 43 10.52 1.52 -3.04
CA GLY A 43 10.30 0.71 -4.23
C GLY A 43 9.80 1.44 -5.46
N LYS A 44 9.96 0.78 -6.60
CA LYS A 44 9.48 1.22 -7.91
C LYS A 44 8.63 0.11 -8.51
N LEU A 45 7.43 0.46 -8.96
CA LEU A 45 6.70 -0.37 -9.90
C LEU A 45 7.43 -0.29 -11.24
N ASP A 46 7.77 -1.45 -11.82
CA ASP A 46 8.34 -1.45 -13.17
C ASP A 46 7.31 -0.93 -14.19
N THR A 47 7.82 -0.27 -15.22
CA THR A 47 7.01 0.36 -16.27
C THR A 47 6.01 -0.61 -16.94
N PRO A 48 6.38 -1.86 -17.27
CA PRO A 48 5.42 -2.84 -17.80
C PRO A 48 4.25 -3.15 -16.85
N THR A 49 4.53 -3.33 -15.56
CA THR A 49 3.50 -3.63 -14.56
C THR A 49 2.60 -2.42 -14.34
N TRP A 50 3.15 -1.21 -14.36
CA TRP A 50 2.39 0.04 -14.33
C TRP A 50 1.40 0.16 -15.51
N PHE A 51 1.84 -0.11 -16.74
CA PHE A 51 0.94 -0.05 -17.91
C PHE A 51 -0.14 -1.13 -17.88
N LYS A 52 0.18 -2.35 -17.43
CA LYS A 52 -0.82 -3.41 -17.23
C LYS A 52 -1.87 -2.99 -16.19
N LEU A 53 -1.42 -2.40 -15.08
CA LEU A 53 -2.30 -1.85 -14.06
C LEU A 53 -3.20 -0.75 -14.61
N GLN A 54 -2.63 0.20 -15.35
CA GLN A 54 -3.39 1.30 -15.93
C GLN A 54 -4.46 0.78 -16.91
N ALA A 55 -4.12 -0.17 -17.78
CA ALA A 55 -5.05 -0.74 -18.77
C ALA A 55 -6.21 -1.53 -18.14
N ILE A 56 -5.96 -2.21 -17.02
CA ILE A 56 -6.99 -3.00 -16.30
C ILE A 56 -7.82 -2.08 -15.39
N ALA A 57 -7.16 -1.25 -14.59
CA ALA A 57 -7.82 -0.39 -13.61
C ALA A 57 -8.64 0.73 -14.27
N LEU A 58 -8.19 1.36 -15.36
CA LEU A 58 -8.98 2.40 -16.04
C LEU A 58 -10.35 1.88 -16.51
N LYS A 59 -10.42 0.60 -16.92
CA LYS A 59 -11.69 -0.05 -17.30
C LYS A 59 -12.59 -0.34 -16.09
N SER A 60 -11.99 -0.64 -14.94
CA SER A 60 -12.72 -0.97 -13.70
C SER A 60 -13.21 0.24 -12.91
N TYR A 61 -12.64 1.43 -13.13
CA TYR A 61 -12.92 2.63 -12.35
C TYR A 61 -13.52 3.80 -13.16
N GLU A 62 -14.03 3.55 -14.37
CA GLU A 62 -14.56 4.59 -15.26
C GLU A 62 -13.58 5.78 -15.46
N GLY A 63 -12.27 5.50 -15.44
CA GLY A 63 -11.23 6.52 -15.55
C GLY A 63 -10.77 7.19 -14.25
N SER A 64 -11.27 6.79 -13.06
CA SER A 64 -10.82 7.36 -11.79
C SER A 64 -9.37 6.96 -11.46
N MET A 65 -8.48 7.97 -11.50
CA MET A 65 -7.06 7.82 -11.18
C MET A 65 -6.82 7.38 -9.73
N ALA A 66 -7.71 7.77 -8.80
CA ALA A 66 -7.60 7.37 -7.40
C ALA A 66 -7.73 5.84 -7.23
N GLY A 67 -8.66 5.21 -7.97
CA GLY A 67 -8.81 3.76 -8.00
C GLY A 67 -7.59 3.07 -8.60
N VAL A 68 -7.04 3.62 -9.69
CA VAL A 68 -5.80 3.12 -10.33
C VAL A 68 -4.63 3.15 -9.36
N ILE A 69 -4.42 4.27 -8.65
CA ILE A 69 -3.34 4.42 -7.67
C ILE A 69 -3.54 3.44 -6.50
N LYS A 70 -4.76 3.30 -5.97
CA LYS A 70 -5.04 2.37 -4.86
C LYS A 70 -4.77 0.93 -5.26
N THR A 71 -5.16 0.51 -6.47
CA THR A 71 -4.83 -0.83 -7.01
C THR A 71 -3.33 -1.00 -7.20
N ALA A 72 -2.62 0.01 -7.70
CA ALA A 72 -1.16 -0.05 -7.86
C ALA A 72 -0.42 -0.23 -6.52
N VAL A 73 -0.83 0.50 -5.48
CA VAL A 73 -0.27 0.36 -4.12
C VAL A 73 -0.53 -1.04 -3.57
N MET A 74 -1.76 -1.54 -3.66
CA MET A 74 -2.12 -2.89 -3.21
C MET A 74 -1.30 -3.98 -3.92
N CYS A 75 -1.12 -3.86 -5.23
CA CYS A 75 -0.30 -4.77 -6.01
C CYS A 75 1.18 -4.74 -5.60
N TYR A 76 1.73 -3.55 -5.37
CA TYR A 76 3.10 -3.39 -4.89
C TYR A 76 3.27 -4.04 -3.51
N VAL A 77 2.38 -3.72 -2.56
CA VAL A 77 2.43 -4.26 -1.20
C VAL A 77 2.33 -5.78 -1.22
N ARG A 78 1.38 -6.38 -1.95
CA ARG A 78 1.24 -7.84 -2.00
C ARG A 78 2.48 -8.55 -2.55
N GLN A 79 3.14 -7.98 -3.56
CA GLN A 79 4.37 -8.56 -4.11
C GLN A 79 5.57 -8.41 -3.17
N LYS A 80 5.66 -7.28 -2.46
CA LYS A 80 6.84 -6.94 -1.66
C LYS A 80 6.69 -7.29 -0.19
N TRP A 81 5.48 -7.60 0.27
CA TRP A 81 5.18 -7.94 1.66
C TRP A 81 6.07 -9.07 2.21
N PRO A 82 6.32 -10.19 1.49
CA PRO A 82 7.21 -11.21 2.00
C PRO A 82 8.62 -10.69 2.31
N ASN A 83 9.17 -9.87 1.41
CA ASN A 83 10.49 -9.27 1.58
C ASN A 83 10.49 -8.27 2.75
N HIS A 84 9.47 -7.41 2.83
CA HIS A 84 9.31 -6.51 3.95
C HIS A 84 9.21 -7.26 5.28
N CYS A 85 8.48 -8.38 5.35
CA CYS A 85 8.44 -9.20 6.55
C CYS A 85 9.81 -9.78 6.93
N GLU A 86 10.63 -10.21 5.97
CA GLU A 86 11.99 -10.67 6.28
C GLU A 86 12.86 -9.53 6.81
N ASP A 87 12.78 -8.33 6.21
CA ASP A 87 13.49 -7.14 6.70
C ASP A 87 13.09 -6.81 8.14
N PHE A 88 11.78 -6.81 8.43
CA PHE A 88 11.27 -6.58 9.79
C PHE A 88 11.66 -7.68 10.78
N ARG A 89 11.78 -8.94 10.34
CA ARG A 89 12.30 -10.02 11.21
C ARG A 89 13.77 -9.83 11.53
N ALA A 90 14.58 -9.39 10.56
CA ALA A 90 15.97 -9.07 10.81
C ALA A 90 16.12 -7.91 11.81
N ILE A 91 15.30 -6.86 11.66
CA ILE A 91 15.26 -5.73 12.61
C ILE A 91 14.80 -6.21 14.00
N ALA A 92 13.72 -7.00 14.07
CA ALA A 92 13.23 -7.56 15.32
C ALA A 92 14.34 -8.35 16.05
N ALA A 93 15.07 -9.19 15.32
CA ALA A 93 16.19 -9.95 15.86
C ALA A 93 17.33 -9.04 16.38
N GLN A 94 17.65 -7.95 15.68
CA GLN A 94 18.67 -6.97 16.13
C GLN A 94 18.28 -6.28 17.45
N HIS A 95 16.98 -6.07 17.66
CA HIS A 95 16.44 -5.40 18.84
C HIS A 95 15.97 -6.37 19.95
N ASN A 96 16.19 -7.68 19.77
CA ASN A 96 15.66 -8.74 20.67
C ASN A 96 14.14 -8.65 20.87
N LEU A 97 13.42 -8.30 19.81
CA LEU A 97 11.96 -8.23 19.76
C LEU A 97 11.41 -9.42 18.97
N THR A 98 10.17 -9.79 19.25
CA THR A 98 9.36 -10.54 18.29
C THR A 98 9.00 -9.68 17.09
N LEU A 99 8.59 -10.30 15.98
CA LEU A 99 8.12 -9.55 14.80
C LEU A 99 6.93 -8.64 15.14
N GLU A 100 6.03 -9.12 16.00
CA GLU A 100 4.83 -8.39 16.40
C GLU A 100 5.18 -7.14 17.21
N GLU A 101 6.03 -7.28 18.23
CA GLU A 101 6.54 -6.14 19.02
C GLU A 101 7.34 -5.15 18.17
N CYS A 102 8.15 -5.64 17.22
CA CYS A 102 8.88 -4.77 16.30
C CYS A 102 7.92 -3.93 15.44
N LEU A 103 6.84 -4.53 14.93
CA LEU A 103 5.84 -3.81 14.15
C LEU A 103 5.07 -2.80 15.01
N GLU A 104 4.70 -3.18 16.23
CA GLU A 104 4.04 -2.27 17.18
C GLU A 104 4.90 -1.06 17.50
N GLN A 105 6.19 -1.24 17.77
CA GLN A 105 7.12 -0.15 18.07
C GLN A 105 7.38 0.76 16.86
N VAL A 106 7.35 0.22 15.65
CA VAL A 106 7.47 1.03 14.41
C VAL A 106 6.20 1.87 14.20
N VAL A 107 5.02 1.30 14.46
CA VAL A 107 3.74 2.01 14.36
C VAL A 107 3.60 3.09 15.43
N SER A 108 4.02 2.81 16.67
CA SER A 108 4.03 3.77 17.78
C SER A 108 5.11 4.86 17.62
N GLY A 109 6.10 4.62 16.75
CA GLY A 109 7.22 5.52 16.51
C GLY A 109 8.35 5.42 17.54
N GLU A 110 8.29 4.42 18.42
CA GLU A 110 9.32 4.10 19.41
C GLU A 110 10.58 3.53 18.73
N LEU A 111 10.39 2.69 17.70
CA LEU A 111 11.47 2.15 16.88
C LEU A 111 11.58 2.92 15.56
N LYS A 112 12.73 3.58 15.35
CA LYS A 112 13.05 4.32 14.12
C LYS A 112 13.91 3.45 13.21
N ILE A 113 13.44 3.25 11.98
CA ILE A 113 14.04 2.44 10.91
C ILE A 113 14.34 3.29 9.68
#